data_AF-A0AAE0L818-F1
#
_entry.id   AF-A0AAE0L818-F1
#
_cell.length_a   1.000
_cell.length_b   1.000
_cell.length_c   1.000
_cell.angle_alpha   90.00
_cell.angle_beta   90.00
_cell.angle_gamma   90.00
#
_symmetry.space_group_name_H-M   'P 1'
#
loop_
_entity.id
_entity.type
_entity.pdbx_description
1 polymer ?
#
loop_
_entity_poly.entity_id
_entity_poly.type
_entity_poly.pdbx_seq_one_letter_code
_entity_poly.pdbx_strand_id
1 'polypeptide(L)'
;KAKEAVGAIAKLTHTDGREITVNVEYNQLGPLLTSSGFSPEGDVNGPDGLSPFPGNINELVFELSSYAKVLDRTGGMMEEFINPKYKDSSRTTFSPTRLECMMQDYPKVLGPEASVGFSAYPIEFGYFPVKNSIEAGAKLSAAGVPAGTASTAEAAVYHAACTMLRRLGAEIGPPTRQTFHGVSVSVGPMVVLHPTFAMCFIQLKERVRQPAKIEITSKSTLFLKGDVVIDELKLDGSLWIEAAPGAQRGVRLRPLGGAAPSAACG
;
A
#
# COMPACT_ATOMS: atom_id res chain seq x y z
N LYS A 1 -0.70 -9.67 -7.64
CA LYS A 1 -0.58 -11.00 -8.30
C LYS A 1 -1.55 -11.05 -9.48
N ALA A 2 -1.36 -11.97 -10.42
CA ALA A 2 -2.36 -12.23 -11.44
C ALA A 2 -3.74 -12.50 -10.81
N LYS A 3 -4.81 -12.00 -11.44
CA LYS A 3 -6.21 -12.12 -11.00
C LYS A 3 -6.58 -11.37 -9.71
N GLU A 4 -5.69 -10.56 -9.14
CA GLU A 4 -6.08 -9.60 -8.11
C GLU A 4 -6.96 -8.49 -8.73
N ALA A 5 -7.92 -7.97 -7.95
CA ALA A 5 -8.76 -6.85 -8.37
C ALA A 5 -7.99 -5.51 -8.25
N VAL A 6 -6.95 -5.39 -9.07
CA VAL A 6 -6.04 -4.25 -9.24
C VAL A 6 -5.71 -4.17 -10.72
N GLY A 7 -5.89 -3.01 -11.34
CA GLY A 7 -5.53 -2.81 -12.75
C GLY A 7 -4.03 -3.02 -12.99
N ALA A 8 -3.65 -3.24 -14.23
CA ALA A 8 -2.27 -3.51 -14.63
C ALA A 8 -1.75 -2.38 -15.53
N ILE A 9 -0.54 -1.90 -15.26
CA ILE A 9 0.15 -0.99 -16.17
C ILE A 9 0.69 -1.82 -17.35
N ALA A 10 0.23 -1.50 -18.55
CA ALA A 10 0.67 -2.13 -19.78
C ALA A 10 1.05 -1.07 -20.82
N LYS A 11 1.97 -1.43 -21.71
CA LYS A 11 2.23 -0.69 -22.95
C LYS A 11 1.39 -1.31 -24.06
N LEU A 12 0.41 -0.57 -24.55
CA LEU A 12 -0.47 -0.99 -25.63
C LEU A 12 0.05 -0.43 -26.94
N THR A 13 0.03 -1.25 -28.00
CA THR A 13 0.37 -0.85 -29.36
C THR A 13 -0.87 -1.02 -30.23
N HIS A 14 -1.31 0.07 -30.84
CA HIS A 14 -2.41 0.07 -31.80
C HIS A 14 -1.91 -0.40 -33.17
N THR A 15 -2.83 -0.85 -34.05
CA THR A 15 -2.49 -1.39 -35.38
C THR A 15 -1.84 -0.39 -36.32
N ASP A 16 -1.99 0.90 -36.05
CA ASP A 16 -1.34 2.01 -36.77
C ASP A 16 0.04 2.39 -36.20
N GLY A 17 0.54 1.64 -35.21
CA GLY A 17 1.85 1.84 -34.59
C GLY A 17 1.86 2.84 -33.43
N ARG A 18 0.74 3.48 -33.09
CA ARG A 18 0.67 4.32 -31.88
C ARG A 18 0.84 3.47 -30.63
N GLU A 19 1.61 3.98 -29.68
CA GLU A 19 1.86 3.33 -28.40
C GLU A 19 1.33 4.18 -27.24
N ILE A 20 0.81 3.52 -26.21
CA ILE A 20 0.36 4.17 -24.98
C ILE A 20 0.67 3.30 -23.76
N THR A 21 1.28 3.90 -22.74
CA THR A 21 1.43 3.27 -21.43
C THR A 21 0.25 3.69 -20.56
N VAL A 22 -0.59 2.73 -20.17
CA VAL A 22 -1.84 3.01 -19.46
C VAL A 22 -2.24 1.86 -18.54
N ASN A 23 -3.13 2.16 -17.60
CA ASN A 23 -3.83 1.16 -16.83
C ASN A 23 -4.81 0.37 -17.72
N VAL A 24 -4.73 -0.97 -17.62
CA VAL A 24 -5.73 -1.89 -18.15
C VAL A 24 -6.42 -2.53 -16.96
N GLU A 25 -7.74 -2.42 -16.87
CA GLU A 25 -8.48 -2.96 -15.74
C GLU A 25 -8.33 -4.49 -15.64
N TYR A 26 -8.33 -5.02 -14.42
CA TYR A 26 -8.08 -6.44 -14.15
C TYR A 26 -9.06 -7.37 -14.89
N ASN A 27 -10.29 -6.92 -15.12
CA ASN A 27 -11.33 -7.65 -15.85
C ASN A 27 -11.17 -7.55 -17.38
N GLN A 28 -10.30 -6.67 -17.87
CA GLN A 28 -9.99 -6.47 -19.30
C GLN A 28 -8.65 -7.08 -19.69
N LEU A 29 -7.67 -7.12 -18.77
CA LEU A 29 -6.31 -7.55 -19.06
C LEU A 29 -6.26 -8.97 -19.65
N GLY A 30 -6.88 -9.95 -18.98
CA GLY A 30 -6.90 -11.34 -19.46
C GLY A 30 -7.44 -11.46 -20.90
N PRO A 31 -8.68 -11.02 -21.17
CA PRO A 31 -9.24 -10.99 -22.52
C PRO A 31 -8.37 -10.25 -23.54
N LEU A 32 -7.79 -9.11 -23.17
CA LEU A 32 -6.93 -8.31 -24.04
C LEU A 32 -5.64 -9.06 -24.44
N LEU A 33 -5.00 -9.73 -23.48
CA LEU A 33 -3.79 -10.52 -23.72
C LEU A 33 -4.08 -11.73 -24.62
N THR A 34 -5.22 -12.38 -24.43
CA THR A 34 -5.65 -13.50 -25.29
C THR A 34 -6.00 -13.03 -26.69
N SER A 35 -6.78 -11.95 -26.84
CA SER A 35 -7.23 -11.46 -28.15
C SER A 35 -6.10 -10.86 -28.99
N SER A 36 -5.09 -10.27 -28.34
CA SER A 36 -3.90 -9.74 -29.02
C SER A 36 -2.91 -10.81 -29.46
N GLY A 37 -3.09 -12.06 -29.01
CA GLY A 37 -2.13 -13.15 -29.24
C GLY A 37 -0.88 -13.05 -28.37
N PHE A 38 -0.83 -12.14 -27.39
CA PHE A 38 0.31 -11.98 -26.49
C PHE A 38 0.44 -13.16 -25.51
N SER A 39 -0.68 -13.62 -24.96
CA SER A 39 -0.73 -14.78 -24.06
C SER A 39 -2.05 -15.52 -24.21
N PRO A 40 -2.05 -16.80 -24.65
CA PRO A 40 -3.27 -17.59 -24.75
C PRO A 40 -3.92 -17.84 -23.37
N GLU A 41 -3.13 -17.80 -22.29
CA GLU A 41 -3.58 -18.04 -20.91
C GLU A 41 -4.01 -16.76 -20.20
N GLY A 42 -3.88 -15.60 -20.86
CA GLY A 42 -4.12 -14.28 -20.27
C GLY A 42 -3.02 -13.87 -19.29
N ASP A 43 -3.41 -13.23 -18.18
CA ASP A 43 -2.48 -12.83 -17.12
C ASP A 43 -2.19 -13.99 -16.17
N VAL A 44 -0.92 -14.39 -16.10
CA VAL A 44 -0.42 -15.50 -15.30
C VAL A 44 0.79 -15.06 -14.49
N ASN A 45 0.96 -15.64 -13.30
CA ASN A 45 2.13 -15.32 -12.48
C ASN A 45 3.41 -15.90 -13.09
N GLY A 46 4.49 -15.14 -13.04
CA GLY A 46 5.83 -15.59 -13.36
C GLY A 46 6.48 -16.41 -12.24
N PRO A 47 7.79 -16.73 -12.37
CA PRO A 47 8.53 -17.55 -11.40
C PRO A 47 8.61 -16.96 -9.98
N ASP A 48 8.48 -15.64 -9.85
CA ASP A 48 8.45 -14.93 -8.57
C ASP A 48 7.06 -14.94 -7.90
N GLY A 49 6.07 -15.56 -8.55
CA GLY A 49 4.69 -15.63 -8.06
C GLY A 49 3.89 -14.34 -8.26
N LEU A 50 4.37 -13.40 -9.08
CA LEU A 50 3.72 -12.14 -9.42
C LEU A 50 3.32 -12.07 -10.90
N SER A 51 2.35 -11.23 -11.23
CA SER A 51 2.07 -10.91 -12.64
C SER A 51 3.27 -10.14 -13.22
N PRO A 52 3.65 -10.38 -14.49
CA PRO A 52 4.68 -9.58 -15.15
C PRO A 52 4.23 -8.12 -15.36
N PHE A 53 2.94 -7.83 -15.22
CA PHE A 53 2.39 -6.48 -15.33
C PHE A 53 2.29 -5.81 -13.95
N PRO A 54 2.91 -4.63 -13.76
CA PRO A 54 2.84 -3.90 -12.50
C PRO A 54 1.40 -3.54 -12.13
N GLY A 55 1.02 -3.72 -10.87
CA GLY A 55 -0.29 -3.32 -10.37
C GLY A 55 -0.41 -1.80 -10.23
N ASN A 56 -1.45 -1.23 -10.83
CA ASN A 56 -1.82 0.16 -10.63
C ASN A 56 -2.69 0.31 -9.38
N ILE A 57 -2.15 0.96 -8.36
CA ILE A 57 -2.83 1.23 -7.08
C ILE A 57 -3.52 2.60 -7.05
N ASN A 58 -3.51 3.34 -8.18
CA ASN A 58 -4.11 4.66 -8.32
C ASN A 58 -3.46 5.77 -7.46
N GLU A 59 -2.18 5.61 -7.11
CA GLU A 59 -1.33 6.69 -6.64
C GLU A 59 -0.69 7.39 -7.85
N LEU A 60 -1.31 8.49 -8.28
CA LEU A 60 -0.93 9.20 -9.50
C LEU A 60 -0.07 10.44 -9.17
N VAL A 61 1.11 10.52 -9.77
CA VAL A 61 2.04 11.65 -9.62
C VAL A 61 2.17 12.35 -10.97
N PHE A 62 1.94 13.66 -10.97
CA PHE A 62 1.97 14.48 -12.19
C PHE A 62 2.98 15.61 -12.06
N GLU A 63 3.64 15.93 -13.17
CA GLU A 63 4.33 17.21 -13.30
C GLU A 63 3.26 18.31 -13.48
N LEU A 64 3.23 19.26 -12.55
CA LEU A 64 2.11 20.18 -12.38
C LEU A 64 1.88 21.06 -13.62
N SER A 65 2.92 21.53 -14.29
CA SER A 65 2.76 22.43 -15.44
C SER A 65 2.20 21.70 -16.66
N SER A 66 2.60 20.45 -16.88
CA SER A 66 2.05 19.58 -17.93
C SER A 66 0.60 19.21 -17.62
N TYR A 67 0.29 18.88 -16.36
CA TYR A 67 -1.08 18.61 -15.93
C TYR A 67 -2.00 19.80 -16.15
N ALA A 68 -1.59 21.00 -15.74
CA ALA A 68 -2.37 22.21 -15.90
C ALA A 68 -2.69 22.53 -17.37
N LYS A 69 -1.72 22.35 -18.28
CA LYS A 69 -1.93 22.55 -19.74
C LYS A 69 -2.93 21.56 -20.31
N VAL A 70 -2.88 20.30 -19.89
CA VAL A 70 -3.83 19.28 -20.33
C VAL A 70 -5.22 19.60 -19.78
N LEU A 71 -5.32 19.98 -18.51
CA LEU A 71 -6.58 20.38 -17.87
C LEU A 71 -7.23 21.58 -18.56
N ASP A 72 -6.46 22.62 -18.89
CA ASP A 72 -6.95 23.79 -19.62
C ASP A 72 -7.45 23.42 -21.02
N ARG A 73 -6.69 22.58 -21.74
CA ARG A 73 -7.05 22.12 -23.09
C ARG A 73 -8.28 21.22 -23.10
N THR A 74 -8.45 20.32 -22.13
CA THR A 74 -9.56 19.35 -22.11
C THR A 74 -10.77 19.83 -21.30
N GLY A 75 -10.64 20.91 -20.53
CA GLY A 75 -11.64 21.32 -19.54
C GLY A 75 -11.84 20.28 -18.43
N GLY A 76 -10.88 19.36 -18.25
CA GLY A 76 -10.99 18.23 -17.32
C GLY A 76 -11.81 17.05 -17.84
N MET A 77 -12.24 17.05 -19.10
CA MET A 77 -12.97 15.94 -19.69
C MET A 77 -12.05 14.72 -19.92
N MET A 78 -12.56 13.56 -19.55
CA MET A 78 -11.93 12.25 -19.74
C MET A 78 -12.85 11.37 -20.59
N GLU A 79 -12.30 10.33 -21.22
CA GLU A 79 -13.11 9.33 -21.91
C GLU A 79 -14.07 8.64 -20.94
N GLU A 80 -15.32 8.50 -21.38
CA GLU A 80 -16.38 7.88 -20.61
C GLU A 80 -16.59 6.42 -21.04
N PHE A 81 -17.03 5.61 -20.10
CA PHE A 81 -17.45 4.23 -20.32
C PHE A 81 -18.71 3.93 -19.51
N ILE A 82 -19.28 2.74 -19.73
CA ILE A 82 -20.47 2.25 -19.02
C ILE A 82 -20.21 0.80 -18.57
N ASN A 83 -20.59 0.44 -17.35
CA ASN A 83 -20.38 -0.91 -16.81
C ASN A 83 -21.67 -1.53 -16.23
N PRO A 84 -22.65 -1.89 -17.08
CA PRO A 84 -23.93 -2.41 -16.60
C PRO A 84 -23.77 -3.72 -15.84
N LYS A 85 -24.47 -3.84 -14.71
CA LYS A 85 -24.57 -5.10 -13.96
C LYS A 85 -25.78 -5.90 -14.45
N TYR A 86 -25.51 -6.88 -15.31
CA TYR A 86 -26.53 -7.74 -15.89
C TYR A 86 -27.00 -8.81 -14.90
N LYS A 87 -28.29 -9.14 -14.97
CA LYS A 87 -28.91 -10.20 -14.15
C LYS A 87 -28.38 -11.59 -14.50
N ASP A 88 -28.08 -11.80 -15.78
CA ASP A 88 -27.62 -13.08 -16.33
C ASP A 88 -26.82 -12.87 -17.63
N SER A 89 -26.34 -13.98 -18.21
CA SER A 89 -25.51 -14.00 -19.41
C SER A 89 -26.23 -13.58 -20.69
N SER A 90 -27.56 -13.45 -20.71
CA SER A 90 -28.29 -12.93 -21.88
C SER A 90 -28.02 -11.43 -22.11
N ARG A 91 -27.60 -10.72 -21.05
CA ARG A 91 -27.29 -9.28 -21.06
C ARG A 91 -28.45 -8.39 -21.52
N THR A 92 -29.70 -8.84 -21.32
CA THR A 92 -30.92 -8.10 -21.72
C THR A 92 -31.51 -7.24 -20.61
N THR A 93 -31.30 -7.64 -19.35
CA THR A 93 -31.81 -6.92 -18.16
C THR A 93 -30.64 -6.57 -17.24
N PHE A 94 -30.56 -5.31 -16.83
CA PHE A 94 -29.51 -4.80 -15.95
C PHE A 94 -30.07 -3.77 -14.96
N SER A 95 -29.41 -3.64 -13.82
CA SER A 95 -29.72 -2.58 -12.84
C SER A 95 -29.37 -1.20 -13.42
N PRO A 96 -30.05 -0.10 -12.98
CA PRO A 96 -29.72 1.25 -13.42
C PRO A 96 -28.21 1.51 -13.43
N THR A 97 -27.72 2.03 -14.56
CA THR A 97 -26.29 2.23 -14.85
C THR A 97 -26.07 3.69 -15.25
N ARG A 98 -24.83 4.14 -15.18
CA ARG A 98 -24.42 5.52 -15.49
C ARG A 98 -23.15 5.54 -16.32
N LEU A 99 -22.87 6.68 -16.93
CA LEU A 99 -21.54 6.95 -17.47
C LEU A 99 -20.54 7.08 -16.31
N GLU A 100 -19.35 6.57 -16.54
CA GLU A 100 -18.23 6.56 -15.61
C GLU A 100 -16.98 7.01 -16.39
N CYS A 101 -16.00 7.60 -15.70
CA CYS A 101 -14.66 7.82 -16.24
C CYS A 101 -13.64 7.42 -15.16
N MET A 102 -12.41 7.14 -15.59
CA MET A 102 -11.33 6.74 -14.68
C MET A 102 -10.27 7.83 -14.59
N MET A 103 -9.86 8.24 -13.39
CA MET A 103 -8.80 9.23 -13.22
C MET A 103 -7.44 8.75 -13.77
N GLN A 104 -7.20 7.44 -13.72
CA GLN A 104 -6.00 6.80 -14.25
C GLN A 104 -5.99 6.66 -15.79
N ASP A 105 -7.08 7.01 -16.47
CA ASP A 105 -7.12 7.10 -17.93
C ASP A 105 -6.46 8.37 -18.46
N TYR A 106 -5.91 9.22 -17.57
CA TYR A 106 -5.18 10.43 -17.92
C TYR A 106 -4.17 10.26 -19.07
N PRO A 107 -3.40 9.14 -19.20
CA PRO A 107 -2.53 8.93 -20.36
C PRO A 107 -3.21 9.02 -21.72
N LYS A 108 -4.52 8.70 -21.80
CA LYS A 108 -5.28 8.72 -23.06
C LYS A 108 -5.51 10.12 -23.61
N VAL A 109 -5.46 11.14 -22.76
CA VAL A 109 -5.60 12.54 -23.19
C VAL A 109 -4.24 13.23 -23.39
N LEU A 110 -3.13 12.52 -23.23
CA LEU A 110 -1.80 13.09 -23.44
C LEU A 110 -1.44 13.16 -24.94
N GLY A 111 -0.55 14.09 -25.28
CA GLY A 111 0.05 14.15 -26.62
C GLY A 111 1.18 13.13 -26.78
N PRO A 112 1.62 12.85 -28.03
CA PRO A 112 2.64 11.84 -28.32
C PRO A 112 4.01 12.12 -27.68
N GLU A 113 4.30 13.38 -27.37
CA GLU A 113 5.55 13.81 -26.72
C GLU A 113 5.55 13.59 -25.19
N ALA A 114 4.43 13.16 -24.61
CA ALA A 114 4.32 13.00 -23.17
C ALA A 114 5.05 11.74 -22.68
N SER A 115 5.85 11.89 -21.64
CA SER A 115 6.48 10.77 -20.95
C SER A 115 5.55 10.22 -19.87
N VAL A 116 5.15 8.95 -20.01
CA VAL A 116 4.35 8.22 -19.02
C VAL A 116 5.16 7.02 -18.53
N GLY A 117 5.32 6.92 -17.21
CA GLY A 117 6.01 5.83 -16.56
C GLY A 117 5.27 5.37 -15.30
N PHE A 118 5.84 4.39 -14.61
CA PHE A 118 5.36 3.90 -13.34
C PHE A 118 6.54 3.68 -12.40
N SER A 119 6.28 3.71 -11.10
CA SER A 119 7.26 3.35 -10.07
C SER A 119 6.73 2.15 -9.30
N ALA A 120 7.45 1.04 -9.38
CA ALA A 120 7.16 -0.14 -8.59
C ALA A 120 7.96 -0.08 -7.29
N TYR A 121 7.31 -0.39 -6.17
CA TYR A 121 7.94 -0.44 -4.86
C TYR A 121 7.44 -1.67 -4.08
N PRO A 122 8.16 -2.11 -3.03
CA PRO A 122 7.76 -3.28 -2.26
C PRO A 122 6.38 -3.09 -1.61
N ILE A 123 5.54 -4.12 -1.65
CA ILE A 123 4.16 -4.07 -1.11
C ILE A 123 4.10 -3.68 0.37
N GLU A 124 5.19 -3.93 1.11
CA GLU A 124 5.42 -3.59 2.52
C GLU A 124 5.35 -2.09 2.81
N PHE A 125 5.35 -1.23 1.79
CA PHE A 125 5.40 0.22 1.97
C PHE A 125 4.27 1.02 1.32
N GLY A 126 3.30 0.42 0.61
CA GLY A 126 2.28 1.29 -0.01
C GLY A 126 1.07 0.67 -0.69
N TYR A 127 0.65 -0.54 -0.35
CA TYR A 127 -0.71 -0.95 -0.75
C TYR A 127 -1.47 -1.71 0.34
N PHE A 128 -2.20 -0.94 1.16
CA PHE A 128 -2.96 -1.45 2.30
C PHE A 128 -4.41 -0.93 2.29
N PRO A 129 -5.21 -1.27 1.24
CA PRO A 129 -6.55 -0.74 1.10
C PRO A 129 -7.49 -1.31 2.16
N VAL A 130 -8.44 -0.47 2.59
CA VAL A 130 -9.63 -0.88 3.35
C VAL A 130 -10.82 -0.80 2.40
N LYS A 131 -11.07 -1.89 1.67
CA LYS A 131 -12.10 -1.94 0.61
C LYS A 131 -13.10 -3.08 0.75
N ASN A 132 -12.84 -4.04 1.62
CA ASN A 132 -13.67 -5.22 1.81
C ASN A 132 -14.25 -5.29 3.21
N SER A 133 -15.48 -5.82 3.32
CA SER A 133 -16.07 -6.22 4.59
C SER A 133 -15.33 -7.43 5.19
N ILE A 134 -15.64 -7.76 6.45
CA ILE A 134 -15.08 -8.96 7.10
C ILE A 134 -15.46 -10.22 6.33
N GLU A 135 -16.70 -10.34 5.87
CA GLU A 135 -17.20 -11.52 5.15
C GLU A 135 -16.52 -11.68 3.78
N ALA A 136 -16.36 -10.59 3.04
CA ALA A 136 -15.65 -10.60 1.77
C ALA A 136 -14.15 -10.90 1.99
N GLY A 137 -13.54 -10.26 2.99
CA GLY A 137 -12.15 -10.46 3.37
C GLY A 137 -11.84 -11.89 3.82
N ALA A 138 -12.77 -12.55 4.52
CA ALA A 138 -12.65 -13.94 4.93
C ALA A 138 -12.62 -14.89 3.72
N LYS A 139 -13.50 -14.66 2.73
CA LYS A 139 -13.48 -15.42 1.46
C LYS A 139 -12.17 -15.25 0.71
N LEU A 140 -11.66 -14.01 0.62
CA LEU A 140 -10.36 -13.73 0.00
C LEU A 140 -9.21 -14.39 0.75
N SER A 141 -9.21 -14.33 2.08
CA SER A 141 -8.22 -14.98 2.94
C SER A 141 -8.19 -16.50 2.73
N ALA A 142 -9.35 -17.14 2.66
CA ALA A 142 -9.47 -18.57 2.38
C ALA A 142 -8.92 -18.94 0.98
N ALA A 143 -9.02 -18.03 0.01
CA ALA A 143 -8.46 -18.18 -1.33
C ALA A 143 -6.96 -17.80 -1.43
N GLY A 144 -6.31 -17.40 -0.33
CA GLY A 144 -4.91 -16.96 -0.33
C GLY A 144 -4.68 -15.60 -1.00
N VAL A 145 -5.74 -14.80 -1.15
CA VAL A 145 -5.73 -13.45 -1.73
C VAL A 145 -5.71 -12.42 -0.60
N PRO A 146 -4.98 -11.29 -0.72
CA PRO A 146 -5.00 -10.22 0.28
C PRO A 146 -6.43 -9.76 0.60
N ALA A 147 -6.78 -9.73 1.89
CA ALA A 147 -8.17 -9.52 2.31
C ALA A 147 -8.66 -8.08 2.09
N GLY A 148 -7.79 -7.07 2.20
CA GLY A 148 -8.15 -5.66 2.02
C GLY A 148 -9.20 -5.16 3.00
N THR A 149 -9.17 -5.66 4.24
CA THR A 149 -10.04 -5.25 5.35
C THR A 149 -9.33 -4.28 6.27
N ALA A 150 -10.08 -3.62 7.16
CA ALA A 150 -9.53 -2.73 8.18
C ALA A 150 -8.45 -3.41 9.03
N SER A 151 -8.69 -4.64 9.50
CA SER A 151 -7.73 -5.39 10.32
C SER A 151 -6.42 -5.70 9.59
N THR A 152 -6.48 -6.03 8.29
CA THR A 152 -5.25 -6.26 7.51
C THR A 152 -4.50 -4.98 7.21
N ALA A 153 -5.20 -3.85 7.00
CA ALA A 153 -4.57 -2.57 6.75
C ALA A 153 -3.91 -2.01 8.02
N GLU A 154 -4.58 -2.10 9.17
CA GLU A 154 -4.03 -1.70 10.47
C GLU A 154 -2.73 -2.46 10.78
N ALA A 155 -2.76 -3.79 10.67
CA ALA A 155 -1.57 -4.62 10.87
C ALA A 155 -0.42 -4.26 9.93
N ALA A 156 -0.74 -3.87 8.69
CA ALA A 156 0.26 -3.48 7.71
C ALA A 156 0.95 -2.14 8.04
N VAL A 157 0.23 -1.17 8.61
CA VAL A 157 0.82 0.09 9.09
C VAL A 157 1.86 -0.17 10.19
N TYR A 158 1.53 -1.02 11.16
CA TYR A 158 2.49 -1.42 12.20
C TYR A 158 3.70 -2.16 11.59
N HIS A 159 3.45 -3.02 10.61
CA HIS A 159 4.50 -3.75 9.90
C HIS A 159 5.44 -2.85 9.12
N ALA A 160 4.93 -1.80 8.46
CA ALA A 160 5.76 -0.84 7.74
C ALA A 160 6.74 -0.15 8.70
N ALA A 161 6.27 0.29 9.87
CA ALA A 161 7.11 0.88 10.92
C ALA A 161 8.15 -0.13 11.46
N CYS A 162 7.73 -1.36 11.75
CA CYS A 162 8.64 -2.44 12.16
C CYS A 162 9.69 -2.73 11.09
N THR A 163 9.31 -2.73 9.82
CA THR A 163 10.20 -3.01 8.70
C THR A 163 11.25 -1.90 8.56
N MET A 164 10.86 -0.63 8.70
CA MET A 164 11.82 0.47 8.73
C MET A 164 12.84 0.32 9.88
N LEU A 165 12.39 -0.04 11.09
CA LEU A 165 13.31 -0.28 12.21
C LEU A 165 14.26 -1.46 11.95
N ARG A 166 13.74 -2.58 11.41
CA ARG A 166 14.59 -3.73 11.02
C ARG A 166 15.63 -3.34 9.97
N ARG A 167 15.25 -2.51 8.98
CA ARG A 167 16.17 -2.01 7.93
C ARG A 167 17.26 -1.10 8.49
N LEU A 168 17.05 -0.45 9.65
CA LEU A 168 18.11 0.27 10.37
C LEU A 168 19.04 -0.65 11.17
N GLY A 169 18.65 -1.89 11.41
CA GLY A 169 19.41 -2.87 12.21
C GLY A 169 18.82 -3.17 13.59
N ALA A 170 17.58 -2.75 13.86
CA ALA A 170 16.87 -3.14 15.09
C ALA A 170 16.41 -4.60 15.05
N GLU A 171 16.45 -5.26 16.20
CA GLU A 171 15.85 -6.57 16.40
C GLU A 171 14.37 -6.41 16.75
N ILE A 172 13.51 -6.76 15.79
CA ILE A 172 12.06 -6.64 15.96
C ILE A 172 11.43 -8.02 15.82
N GLY A 173 10.77 -8.45 16.89
CA GLY A 173 10.12 -9.75 16.99
C GLY A 173 9.25 -10.07 15.77
N PRO A 174 9.26 -11.34 15.30
CA PRO A 174 8.53 -11.72 14.11
C PRO A 174 7.01 -11.64 14.34
N PRO A 175 6.22 -11.32 13.32
CA PRO A 175 4.79 -11.46 13.41
C PRO A 175 4.36 -12.94 13.39
N THR A 176 3.16 -13.22 13.87
CA THR A 176 2.48 -14.49 13.71
C THR A 176 1.19 -14.31 12.93
N ARG A 177 0.82 -15.32 12.13
CA ARG A 177 -0.46 -15.30 11.43
C ARG A 177 -1.57 -15.69 12.40
N GLN A 178 -2.60 -14.87 12.49
CA GLN A 178 -3.79 -15.10 13.29
C GLN A 178 -5.04 -14.94 12.43
N THR A 179 -6.12 -15.62 12.82
CA THR A 179 -7.39 -15.57 12.09
C THR A 179 -8.46 -14.95 12.97
N PHE A 180 -9.10 -13.88 12.48
CA PHE A 180 -10.20 -13.20 13.16
C PHE A 180 -11.42 -13.21 12.25
N HIS A 181 -12.51 -13.88 12.66
CA HIS A 181 -13.72 -14.03 11.84
C HIS A 181 -13.43 -14.52 10.40
N GLY A 182 -12.47 -15.43 10.24
CA GLY A 182 -12.04 -15.97 8.95
C GLY A 182 -11.06 -15.10 8.16
N VAL A 183 -10.77 -13.87 8.61
CA VAL A 183 -9.75 -13.00 8.01
C VAL A 183 -8.37 -13.35 8.57
N SER A 184 -7.42 -13.65 7.68
CA SER A 184 -6.03 -13.95 8.04
C SER A 184 -5.22 -12.65 8.18
N VAL A 185 -4.70 -12.36 9.38
CA VAL A 185 -3.97 -11.14 9.73
C VAL A 185 -2.56 -11.49 10.22
N SER A 186 -1.55 -10.70 9.84
CA SER A 186 -0.17 -10.83 10.35
C SER A 186 0.00 -9.95 11.59
N VAL A 187 -0.08 -10.55 12.77
CA VAL A 187 -0.04 -9.85 14.05
C VAL A 187 1.38 -9.88 14.61
N GLY A 188 1.97 -8.71 14.83
CA GLY A 188 3.31 -8.56 15.43
C GLY A 188 3.35 -7.38 16.39
N PRO A 189 4.54 -6.83 16.66
CA PRO A 189 4.67 -5.61 17.46
C PRO A 189 3.87 -4.46 16.87
N MET A 190 3.16 -3.73 17.71
CA MET A 190 2.38 -2.55 17.31
C MET A 190 3.25 -1.31 17.45
N VAL A 191 3.98 -0.97 16.38
CA VAL A 191 4.87 0.20 16.36
C VAL A 191 4.21 1.33 15.57
N VAL A 192 4.09 2.50 16.21
CA VAL A 192 3.57 3.73 15.60
C VAL A 192 4.63 4.82 15.69
N LEU A 193 5.03 5.32 14.53
CA LEU A 193 5.94 6.44 14.37
C LEU A 193 5.10 7.66 13.98
N HIS A 194 4.83 8.54 14.92
CA HIS A 194 4.06 9.75 14.62
C HIS A 194 4.84 10.65 13.65
N PRO A 195 4.19 11.39 12.73
CA PRO A 195 4.87 12.26 11.76
C PRO A 195 5.86 13.27 12.38
N THR A 196 5.58 13.75 13.60
CA THR A 196 6.49 14.67 14.32
C THR A 196 7.74 13.99 14.89
N PHE A 197 7.74 12.66 14.98
CA PHE A 197 8.94 11.87 15.30
C PHE A 197 9.73 11.58 14.03
N ALA A 198 9.10 10.91 13.06
CA ALA A 198 9.70 10.63 11.75
C ALA A 198 8.61 10.33 10.70
N MET A 199 8.66 11.01 9.56
CA MET A 199 7.80 10.75 8.39
C MET A 199 8.48 9.87 7.34
N CYS A 200 9.81 9.83 7.31
CA CYS A 200 10.58 9.09 6.32
C CYS A 200 11.77 8.37 6.95
N PHE A 201 12.36 7.45 6.18
CA PHE A 201 13.50 6.65 6.63
C PHE A 201 14.72 7.49 7.02
N ILE A 202 14.96 8.62 6.36
CA ILE A 202 16.08 9.53 6.67
C ILE A 202 15.88 10.13 8.07
N GLN A 203 14.70 10.68 8.35
CA GLN A 203 14.38 11.20 9.68
C GLN A 203 14.46 10.11 10.75
N LEU A 204 13.94 8.91 10.46
CA LEU A 204 14.03 7.80 11.39
C LEU A 204 15.49 7.45 11.73
N LYS A 205 16.38 7.44 10.74
CA LYS A 205 17.82 7.19 10.91
C LYS A 205 18.50 8.23 11.81
N GLU A 206 18.08 9.49 11.73
CA GLU A 206 18.60 10.55 12.61
C GLU A 206 18.13 10.40 14.06
N ARG A 207 16.90 9.89 14.25
CA ARG A 207 16.28 9.71 15.58
C ARG A 207 16.67 8.42 16.27
N VAL A 208 17.07 7.38 15.54
CA VAL A 208 17.49 6.07 16.09
C VAL A 208 19.02 5.94 15.94
N ARG A 209 19.75 6.29 17.00
CA ARG A 209 21.21 6.45 16.94
C ARG A 209 22.00 5.14 17.01
N GLN A 210 21.53 4.16 17.79
CA GLN A 210 22.20 2.84 17.90
C GLN A 210 21.18 1.73 17.63
N PRO A 211 20.76 1.54 16.37
CA PRO A 211 19.69 0.59 16.02
C PRO A 211 19.99 -0.85 16.46
N ALA A 212 21.25 -1.28 16.48
CA ALA A 212 21.66 -2.59 16.95
C ALA A 212 21.40 -2.84 18.47
N LYS A 213 21.03 -1.80 19.22
CA LYS A 213 20.64 -1.88 20.64
C LYS A 213 19.14 -1.72 20.85
N ILE A 214 18.36 -1.83 19.78
CA ILE A 214 16.92 -1.77 19.80
C ILE A 214 16.39 -3.18 19.67
N GLU A 215 15.72 -3.66 20.71
CA GLU A 215 15.07 -4.97 20.78
C GLU A 215 13.58 -4.76 21.15
N ILE A 216 12.65 -5.22 20.31
CA ILE A 216 11.20 -5.10 20.55
C ILE A 216 10.56 -6.47 20.37
N THR A 217 9.93 -7.03 21.42
CA THR A 217 9.31 -8.36 21.35
C THR A 217 8.04 -8.38 20.51
N SER A 218 7.64 -9.54 19.97
CA SER A 218 6.45 -9.71 19.10
C SER A 218 5.12 -9.27 19.72
N LYS A 219 5.05 -9.14 21.05
CA LYS A 219 3.84 -8.74 21.80
C LYS A 219 3.86 -7.27 22.23
N SER A 220 4.93 -6.54 21.88
CA SER A 220 5.15 -5.19 22.36
C SER A 220 4.37 -4.12 21.59
N THR A 221 4.12 -3.00 22.26
CA THR A 221 3.51 -1.80 21.69
C THR A 221 4.44 -0.62 21.90
N LEU A 222 4.78 0.10 20.84
CA LEU A 222 5.63 1.28 20.88
C LEU A 222 4.96 2.44 20.16
N PHE A 223 4.77 3.55 20.87
CA PHE A 223 4.33 4.81 20.28
C PHE A 223 5.39 5.89 20.51
N LEU A 224 5.80 6.56 19.43
CA LEU A 224 6.82 7.61 19.45
C LEU A 224 6.30 8.89 18.80
N LYS A 225 6.33 10.00 19.54
CA LYS A 225 5.86 11.31 19.08
C LYS A 225 6.76 12.45 19.52
N GLY A 226 7.01 13.39 18.61
CA GLY A 226 7.76 14.61 18.86
C GLY A 226 9.27 14.43 18.87
N ASP A 227 9.97 15.34 19.55
CA ASP A 227 11.44 15.48 19.52
C ASP A 227 12.15 14.42 20.39
N VAL A 228 11.92 13.15 20.05
CA VAL A 228 12.48 11.98 20.74
C VAL A 228 13.71 11.49 20.00
N VAL A 229 14.74 11.07 20.75
CA VAL A 229 15.89 10.36 20.21
C VAL A 229 16.09 9.07 20.99
N ILE A 230 16.32 7.98 20.29
CA ILE A 230 16.48 6.65 20.87
C ILE A 230 17.93 6.20 20.69
N ASP A 231 18.64 6.07 21.80
CA ASP A 231 19.98 5.49 21.83
C ASP A 231 19.92 3.97 22.05
N GLU A 232 19.10 3.51 23.00
CA GLU A 232 18.98 2.10 23.41
C GLU A 232 17.55 1.85 23.91
N LEU A 233 16.94 0.77 23.46
CA LEU A 233 15.60 0.36 23.87
C LEU A 233 15.50 -1.16 23.86
N LYS A 234 15.17 -1.76 25.00
CA LYS A 234 14.69 -3.14 25.06
C LYS A 234 13.25 -3.12 25.58
N LEU A 235 12.31 -3.56 24.76
CA LEU A 235 10.88 -3.48 25.03
C LEU A 235 10.25 -4.88 24.99
N ASP A 236 9.73 -5.29 26.15
CA ASP A 236 8.79 -6.40 26.29
C ASP A 236 7.55 -5.93 27.05
N GLY A 237 6.58 -5.36 26.33
CA GLY A 237 5.41 -4.69 26.90
C GLY A 237 5.01 -3.46 26.10
N SER A 238 4.41 -2.48 26.78
CA SER A 238 3.91 -1.26 26.13
C SER A 238 4.68 -0.04 26.58
N LEU A 239 5.05 0.81 25.62
CA LEU A 239 5.77 2.06 25.86
C LEU A 239 5.22 3.17 24.97
N TRP A 240 4.85 4.29 25.60
CA TRP A 240 4.40 5.50 24.95
C TRP A 240 5.35 6.64 25.31
N ILE A 241 5.98 7.24 24.31
CA ILE A 241 6.86 8.39 24.51
C ILE A 241 6.37 9.55 23.67
N GLU A 242 6.12 10.67 24.34
CA GLU A 242 5.80 11.94 23.73
C GLU A 242 6.74 13.01 24.28
N ALA A 243 7.41 13.74 23.39
CA ALA A 243 8.27 14.86 23.75
C ALA A 243 7.77 16.14 23.10
N ALA A 244 7.73 17.23 23.87
CA ALA A 244 7.46 18.56 23.34
C ALA A 244 8.56 19.01 22.36
N PRO A 245 8.26 19.91 21.41
CA PRO A 245 9.26 20.47 20.50
C PRO A 245 10.44 21.08 21.27
N GLY A 246 11.68 20.76 20.87
CA GLY A 246 12.91 21.30 21.47
C GLY A 246 13.33 20.63 22.78
N ALA A 247 12.58 19.64 23.27
CA ALA A 247 12.88 18.97 24.54
C ALA A 247 13.96 17.88 24.42
N GLN A 248 14.57 17.66 23.24
CA GLN A 248 15.51 16.56 22.90
C GLN A 248 15.80 15.61 24.06
N ARG A 249 14.90 14.65 24.29
CA ARG A 249 15.11 13.62 25.31
C ARG A 249 15.83 12.46 24.66
N GLY A 250 17.09 12.27 25.03
CA GLY A 250 17.80 11.02 24.78
C GLY A 250 17.18 9.94 25.64
N VAL A 251 16.44 9.03 25.04
CA VAL A 251 15.82 7.91 25.74
C VAL A 251 16.82 6.75 25.75
N ARG A 252 17.32 6.42 26.95
CA ARG A 252 17.96 5.14 27.26
C ARG A 252 17.03 4.39 28.20
N LEU A 253 16.23 3.46 27.66
CA LEU A 253 15.36 2.63 28.47
C LEU A 253 15.88 1.20 28.44
N ARG A 254 16.36 0.75 29.60
CA ARG A 254 16.60 -0.67 29.90
C ARG A 254 15.37 -1.22 30.61
N PRO A 255 14.97 -2.48 30.39
CA PRO A 255 13.78 -3.02 31.02
C PRO A 255 13.99 -3.02 32.53
N LEU A 256 13.07 -2.39 33.27
CA LEU A 256 12.80 -2.80 34.64
C LEU A 256 11.99 -4.08 34.53
N GLY A 257 12.49 -5.18 35.09
CA GLY A 257 11.67 -6.36 35.28
C GLY A 257 10.44 -5.96 36.12
N GLY A 258 9.25 -6.06 35.52
CA GLY A 258 7.97 -5.88 36.20
C GLY A 258 7.39 -4.46 36.14
N ALA A 259 6.14 -4.40 35.64
CA ALA A 259 5.16 -3.30 35.70
C ALA A 259 5.61 -1.91 35.20
N ALA A 260 4.93 -1.45 34.14
CA ALA A 260 5.10 -0.11 33.58
C ALA A 260 4.82 1.00 34.61
N PRO A 261 5.71 1.99 34.77
CA PRO A 261 5.32 3.27 35.35
C PRO A 261 4.75 4.17 34.24
N SER A 262 3.54 4.68 34.44
CA SER A 262 3.05 5.84 33.70
C SER A 262 3.89 7.05 34.12
N ALA A 263 4.94 7.36 33.36
CA ALA A 263 5.70 8.59 33.56
C ALA A 263 4.98 9.75 32.85
N ALA A 264 3.92 10.25 33.46
CA ALA A 264 3.46 11.62 33.23
C ALA A 264 4.24 12.53 34.17
N CYS A 265 5.25 13.22 33.66
CA CYS A 265 5.87 14.35 34.34
C CYS A 265 5.78 15.55 33.39
N GLY A 266 5.18 16.62 33.90
CA GLY A 266 4.92 17.87 33.16
C GLY A 266 6.15 18.65 32.77
#